data_AF-A0A950FL44-F1
#
_entry.id   AF-A0A950FL44-F1
#
_cell.length_a   1.000
_cell.length_b   1.000
_cell.length_c   1.000
_cell.angle_alpha   90.00
_cell.angle_beta   90.00
_cell.angle_gamma   90.00
#
_symmetry.space_group_name_H-M   'P 1'
#
loop_
_entity.id
_entity.type
_entity.pdbx_description
1 polymer ?
#
loop_
_entity_poly.entity_id
_entity_poly.type
_entity_poly.pdbx_seq_one_letter_code
_entity_poly.pdbx_strand_id
1 'polypeptide(L)'
;MRKLSALSYQRSAFWSLIRLIAILLIADSALALQAHAAGWTNGGGGSPTGAAGGDLSGTYPNPTVAKTGGVAFGTLATQNAVFCTDNWSPGAISQTFTAGHTYCPNAVGTYTFAAASTVNVNNVTIYCSNPGMVLQRTGATDGFDLSGTTDRIIGCTIDGNSQSGAGTGPLVNITGSNALVQNNIFQNAGTTTTSPAGVIVLTNGNDAVIDNNVFTGTLSDNGVAIAPPAGNTINRPVVRNNKILLLSPSSELSGIVVAQATNSAHVFGLQILNNDITGNNGNADLYRVQGPNIGRSGMDYGWTIRGNIGRAVTHYVNQCFKIYAVSQSVIAENICDDGGQGVGASAFNFGDLYDSSIVGNRGQLTSGLEGGMLLIDWAGDSIVGNNMYGAFAATSYPGGFNFNSAASGTYGDSVVTGNTVTMTAGGAPCYYVTNASSTTMQDIEFSGNNCIGSGTSGQIGFQVVNGGTALTDMHFVGNDMRNVPTGFTITSGTSIEIENPHFHTVTTPYSLSVATFIHDLETGMTLANRPTDADVANGSMIYLSDSTIANPCAANGSGAIDKRLNGVNVCN
;
A
#
# COMPACT_ATOMS: atom_id res chain seq x y z
N MET A 1 9.63 -30.58 -106.76
CA MET A 1 10.76 -30.92 -105.85
C MET A 1 11.76 -29.79 -105.58
N ARG A 2 11.79 -28.67 -106.33
CA ARG A 2 12.76 -27.55 -106.07
C ARG A 2 12.31 -26.47 -105.06
N LYS A 3 11.08 -26.51 -104.54
CA LYS A 3 10.58 -25.55 -103.52
C LYS A 3 10.75 -26.01 -102.06
N LEU A 4 11.06 -27.29 -101.82
CA LEU A 4 11.23 -27.85 -100.46
C LEU A 4 12.65 -27.66 -99.90
N SER A 5 13.68 -27.49 -100.74
CA SER A 5 15.06 -27.27 -100.30
C SER A 5 15.34 -25.84 -99.81
N ALA A 6 14.59 -24.85 -100.26
CA ALA A 6 14.71 -23.46 -99.78
C ALA A 6 14.09 -23.29 -98.37
N LEU A 7 12.99 -24.00 -98.08
CA LEU A 7 12.33 -24.00 -96.77
C LEU A 7 13.13 -24.76 -95.71
N SER A 8 13.87 -25.81 -96.07
CA SER A 8 14.78 -26.50 -95.15
C SER A 8 16.01 -25.65 -94.82
N TYR A 9 16.53 -24.88 -95.79
CA TYR A 9 17.65 -23.97 -95.57
C TYR A 9 17.26 -22.76 -94.70
N GLN A 10 16.08 -22.18 -94.93
CA GLN A 10 15.53 -21.11 -94.09
C GLN A 10 15.27 -21.58 -92.65
N ARG A 11 14.78 -22.82 -92.46
CA ARG A 11 14.62 -23.42 -91.14
C ARG A 11 15.96 -23.68 -90.44
N SER A 12 16.98 -24.20 -91.12
CA SER A 12 18.29 -24.42 -90.49
C SER A 12 18.99 -23.10 -90.14
N ALA A 13 18.85 -22.07 -90.98
CA ALA A 13 19.35 -20.73 -90.70
C ALA A 13 18.62 -20.10 -89.49
N PHE A 14 17.30 -20.28 -89.38
CA PHE A 14 16.50 -19.80 -88.26
C PHE A 14 16.87 -20.48 -86.93
N TRP A 15 17.08 -21.80 -86.93
CA TRP A 15 17.53 -22.54 -85.74
C TRP A 15 18.99 -22.23 -85.37
N SER A 16 19.86 -21.97 -86.34
CA SER A 16 21.23 -21.49 -86.09
C SER A 16 21.27 -20.07 -85.55
N LEU A 17 20.38 -19.18 -86.01
CA LEU A 17 20.24 -17.81 -85.49
C LEU A 17 19.69 -17.83 -84.05
N ILE A 18 18.70 -18.68 -83.77
CA ILE A 18 18.18 -18.88 -82.40
C ILE A 18 19.26 -19.45 -81.47
N ARG A 19 20.08 -20.40 -81.94
CA ARG A 19 21.23 -20.90 -81.17
C ARG A 19 22.28 -19.82 -80.92
N LEU A 20 22.56 -18.96 -81.91
CA LEU A 20 23.51 -17.86 -81.78
C LEU A 20 22.99 -16.79 -80.79
N ILE A 21 21.70 -16.44 -80.85
CA ILE A 21 21.04 -15.52 -79.92
C ILE A 21 20.99 -16.09 -78.50
N ALA A 22 20.70 -17.38 -78.34
CA ALA A 22 20.74 -18.05 -77.03
C ALA A 22 22.17 -18.09 -76.44
N ILE A 23 23.20 -18.31 -77.27
CA ILE A 23 24.61 -18.24 -76.85
C ILE A 23 25.00 -16.80 -76.47
N LEU A 24 24.50 -15.77 -77.19
CA LEU A 24 24.75 -14.36 -76.85
C LEU A 24 24.07 -13.93 -75.54
N LEU A 25 22.82 -14.37 -75.30
CA LEU A 25 22.08 -14.10 -74.06
C LEU A 25 22.67 -14.80 -72.83
N ILE A 26 23.24 -16.00 -73.01
CA ILE A 26 23.98 -16.71 -71.96
C ILE A 26 25.36 -16.07 -71.75
N ALA A 27 25.99 -15.50 -72.77
CA ALA A 27 27.25 -14.77 -72.64
C ALA A 27 27.08 -13.42 -71.90
N ASP A 28 26.00 -12.66 -72.13
CA ASP A 28 25.72 -11.42 -71.39
C ASP A 28 25.41 -11.68 -69.91
N SER A 29 24.69 -12.77 -69.61
CA SER A 29 24.42 -13.17 -68.22
C SER A 29 25.63 -13.81 -67.53
N ALA A 30 26.52 -14.49 -68.27
CA ALA A 30 27.78 -15.00 -67.74
C ALA A 30 28.82 -13.88 -67.49
N LEU A 31 28.86 -12.85 -68.34
CA LEU A 31 29.71 -11.67 -68.14
C LEU A 31 29.18 -10.77 -67.02
N ALA A 32 27.86 -10.65 -66.83
CA ALA A 32 27.28 -9.96 -65.68
C ALA A 32 27.51 -10.71 -64.35
N LEU A 33 27.55 -12.04 -64.37
CA LEU A 33 27.90 -12.88 -63.22
C LEU A 33 29.41 -12.84 -62.92
N GLN A 34 30.27 -12.76 -63.93
CA GLN A 34 31.71 -12.53 -63.75
C GLN A 34 32.06 -11.09 -63.37
N ALA A 35 31.29 -10.08 -63.78
CA ALA A 35 31.50 -8.70 -63.35
C ALA A 35 31.10 -8.47 -61.87
N HIS A 36 30.08 -9.19 -61.36
CA HIS A 36 29.82 -9.24 -59.92
C HIS A 36 30.83 -10.12 -59.15
N ALA A 37 31.38 -11.16 -59.77
CA ALA A 37 32.38 -12.01 -59.13
C ALA A 37 33.83 -11.46 -59.20
N ALA A 38 34.13 -10.50 -60.10
CA ALA A 38 35.46 -9.90 -60.27
C ALA A 38 35.55 -8.42 -59.83
N GLY A 39 34.42 -7.80 -59.46
CA GLY A 39 34.37 -6.45 -58.86
C GLY A 39 34.26 -6.44 -57.33
N TRP A 40 34.17 -7.62 -56.71
CA TRP A 40 34.33 -7.83 -55.27
C TRP A 40 35.57 -8.70 -55.04
N THR A 41 36.76 -8.20 -55.38
CA THR A 41 37.89 -8.48 -54.50
C THR A 41 37.55 -7.77 -53.20
N ASN A 42 36.89 -8.53 -52.32
CA ASN A 42 36.55 -8.19 -50.95
C ASN A 42 37.76 -7.45 -50.35
N GLY A 43 37.73 -6.12 -50.39
CA GLY A 43 38.67 -5.29 -49.66
C GLY A 43 38.45 -5.69 -48.23
N GLY A 44 39.46 -6.38 -47.66
CA GLY A 44 39.35 -7.14 -46.42
C GLY A 44 38.77 -6.34 -45.27
N GLY A 45 37.44 -6.31 -45.18
CA GLY A 45 36.71 -6.33 -43.93
C GLY A 45 36.55 -7.77 -43.50
N GLY A 46 37.64 -8.54 -43.49
CA GLY A 46 37.67 -9.73 -42.65
C GLY A 46 37.31 -9.28 -41.24
N SER A 47 36.68 -10.15 -40.44
CA SER A 47 36.64 -9.92 -38.99
C SER A 47 37.99 -9.37 -38.55
N PRO A 48 38.06 -8.31 -37.72
CA PRO A 48 39.34 -7.78 -37.29
C PRO A 48 40.23 -8.97 -36.88
N THR A 49 41.49 -8.95 -37.28
CA THR A 49 42.43 -10.02 -36.99
C THR A 49 43.63 -9.40 -36.29
N GLY A 50 44.13 -10.05 -35.26
CA GLY A 50 45.24 -9.56 -34.46
C GLY A 50 44.86 -9.36 -33.00
N ALA A 51 45.85 -8.94 -32.21
CA ALA A 51 45.69 -8.75 -30.77
C ALA A 51 44.64 -7.68 -30.47
N ALA A 52 43.74 -7.99 -29.54
CA ALA A 52 42.79 -7.02 -29.03
C ALA A 52 43.52 -5.97 -28.17
N GLY A 53 43.06 -4.72 -28.23
CA GLY A 53 43.64 -3.59 -27.49
C GLY A 53 42.67 -3.02 -26.48
N GLY A 54 43.19 -2.21 -25.55
CA GLY A 54 42.40 -1.52 -24.52
C GLY A 54 41.82 -2.49 -23.49
N ASP A 55 40.49 -2.50 -23.40
CA ASP A 55 39.72 -3.27 -22.42
C ASP A 55 39.48 -4.74 -22.83
N LEU A 56 39.94 -5.10 -24.02
CA LEU A 56 39.81 -6.42 -24.61
C LEU A 56 41.15 -7.18 -24.53
N SER A 57 41.07 -8.51 -24.45
CA SER A 57 42.20 -9.44 -24.53
C SER A 57 41.95 -10.52 -25.59
N GLY A 58 42.96 -11.32 -25.88
CA GLY A 58 42.90 -12.32 -26.93
C GLY A 58 43.03 -11.71 -28.32
N THR A 59 42.40 -12.33 -29.31
CA THR A 59 42.47 -11.91 -30.70
C THR A 59 41.08 -11.79 -31.31
N TYR A 60 40.88 -10.76 -32.11
CA TYR A 60 39.67 -10.67 -32.94
C TYR A 60 39.59 -11.85 -33.94
N PRO A 61 38.39 -12.28 -34.40
CA PRO A 61 37.06 -11.69 -34.20
C PRO A 61 36.48 -11.74 -32.79
N ASN A 62 36.94 -12.68 -31.97
CA ASN A 62 36.30 -13.04 -30.70
C ASN A 62 37.23 -12.70 -29.53
N PRO A 63 37.51 -11.40 -29.29
CA PRO A 63 38.26 -11.04 -28.11
C PRO A 63 37.41 -11.27 -26.85
N THR A 64 38.08 -11.47 -25.72
CA THR A 64 37.42 -11.53 -24.41
C THR A 64 37.57 -10.18 -23.73
N VAL A 65 36.51 -9.65 -23.15
CA VAL A 65 36.61 -8.45 -22.31
C VAL A 65 37.47 -8.80 -21.09
N ALA A 66 38.63 -8.16 -20.96
CA ALA A 66 39.59 -8.42 -19.88
C ALA A 66 39.62 -7.29 -18.84
N LYS A 67 39.19 -6.10 -19.23
CA LYS A 67 39.17 -4.91 -18.38
C LYS A 67 37.94 -4.06 -18.72
N THR A 68 37.65 -3.08 -17.88
CA THR A 68 36.80 -1.92 -18.24
C THR A 68 37.42 -0.67 -17.64
N GLY A 69 37.66 0.37 -18.44
CA GLY A 69 38.37 1.56 -18.00
C GLY A 69 39.81 1.29 -17.55
N GLY A 70 40.45 0.24 -18.07
CA GLY A 70 41.82 -0.15 -17.70
C GLY A 70 41.96 -1.03 -16.46
N VAL A 71 40.88 -1.37 -15.76
CA VAL A 71 40.87 -2.23 -14.56
C VAL A 71 40.54 -3.68 -14.93
N ALA A 72 41.38 -4.64 -14.53
CA ALA A 72 41.23 -6.06 -14.92
C ALA A 72 40.15 -6.83 -14.15
N PHE A 73 39.46 -7.73 -14.84
CA PHE A 73 38.55 -8.68 -14.19
C PHE A 73 39.32 -9.76 -13.42
N GLY A 74 38.84 -10.12 -12.22
CA GLY A 74 39.23 -11.36 -11.55
C GLY A 74 38.71 -12.60 -12.29
N THR A 75 39.17 -13.79 -11.94
CA THR A 75 38.89 -15.08 -12.62
C THR A 75 37.41 -15.49 -12.71
N LEU A 76 36.46 -14.67 -12.24
CA LEU A 76 35.02 -14.92 -12.22
C LEU A 76 34.21 -13.63 -12.44
N ALA A 77 34.37 -12.95 -13.59
CA ALA A 77 33.44 -11.88 -13.98
C ALA A 77 32.36 -12.41 -14.94
N THR A 78 31.20 -12.76 -14.41
CA THR A 78 29.95 -12.83 -15.20
C THR A 78 29.45 -11.41 -15.49
N GLN A 79 28.58 -11.22 -16.50
CA GLN A 79 28.06 -9.95 -17.04
C GLN A 79 27.34 -8.99 -16.06
N ASN A 80 27.50 -9.18 -14.75
CA ASN A 80 26.92 -8.36 -13.68
C ASN A 80 27.97 -8.11 -12.58
N ALA A 81 29.23 -7.86 -12.97
CA ALA A 81 30.33 -7.66 -12.03
C ALA A 81 30.13 -6.35 -11.26
N VAL A 82 29.70 -6.45 -10.00
CA VAL A 82 29.81 -5.34 -9.05
C VAL A 82 31.31 -5.03 -8.88
N PHE A 83 31.71 -3.80 -9.21
CA PHE A 83 33.09 -3.34 -9.04
C PHE A 83 33.37 -3.13 -7.54
N CYS A 84 33.83 -4.16 -6.86
CA CYS A 84 34.42 -4.02 -5.54
C CYS A 84 35.72 -3.21 -5.64
N THR A 85 35.73 -1.98 -5.12
CA THR A 85 36.95 -1.18 -5.02
C THR A 85 37.79 -1.65 -3.84
N ASP A 86 37.14 -2.11 -2.77
CA ASP A 86 37.77 -2.50 -1.52
C ASP A 86 37.19 -3.82 -1.00
N ASN A 87 38.04 -4.80 -0.73
CA ASN A 87 37.62 -6.08 -0.17
C ASN A 87 37.97 -6.14 1.31
N TRP A 88 36.96 -6.35 2.16
CA TRP A 88 37.18 -6.50 3.60
C TRP A 88 37.48 -7.96 3.94
N SER A 89 38.41 -8.17 4.88
CA SER A 89 38.64 -9.48 5.49
C SER A 89 37.83 -9.62 6.79
N PRO A 90 37.41 -10.84 7.18
CA PRO A 90 36.68 -11.05 8.43
C PRO A 90 37.49 -10.57 9.64
N GLY A 91 36.79 -10.14 10.70
CA GLY A 91 37.37 -9.52 11.88
C GLY A 91 36.84 -8.12 12.15
N ALA A 92 37.54 -7.36 12.99
CA ALA A 92 37.14 -6.01 13.35
C ALA A 92 37.21 -5.07 12.14
N ILE A 93 36.11 -4.40 11.83
CA ILE A 93 36.09 -3.36 10.80
C ILE A 93 36.50 -2.02 11.44
N SER A 94 37.48 -1.34 10.83
CA SER A 94 37.95 -0.01 11.23
C SER A 94 38.28 0.80 9.97
N GLN A 95 37.29 0.93 9.10
CA GLN A 95 37.49 1.48 7.76
C GLN A 95 37.13 2.95 7.72
N THR A 96 37.99 3.73 7.06
CA THR A 96 37.66 5.09 6.65
C THR A 96 37.03 5.02 5.26
N PHE A 97 35.79 5.49 5.13
CA PHE A 97 35.08 5.45 3.86
C PHE A 97 35.62 6.50 2.89
N THR A 98 35.69 6.14 1.60
CA THR A 98 36.12 7.01 0.50
C THR A 98 34.96 7.20 -0.47
N ALA A 99 34.73 8.43 -0.94
CA ALA A 99 33.62 8.74 -1.83
C ALA A 99 33.70 7.93 -3.14
N GLY A 100 32.57 7.38 -3.58
CA GLY A 100 32.48 6.58 -4.81
C GLY A 100 32.97 5.13 -4.69
N HIS A 101 33.48 4.73 -3.53
CA HIS A 101 33.98 3.36 -3.34
C HIS A 101 32.85 2.37 -3.08
N THR A 102 33.08 1.12 -3.50
CA THR A 102 32.25 -0.03 -3.20
C THR A 102 33.04 -1.04 -2.35
N TYR A 103 32.62 -1.18 -1.10
CA TYR A 103 33.20 -2.06 -0.10
C TYR A 103 32.51 -3.42 -0.09
N CYS A 104 33.30 -4.48 -0.17
CA CYS A 104 32.84 -5.83 -0.38
C CYS A 104 33.36 -6.81 0.69
N PRO A 105 32.63 -7.01 1.80
CA PRO A 105 32.88 -8.10 2.74
C PRO A 105 32.36 -9.42 2.15
N ASN A 106 33.15 -10.06 1.29
CA ASN A 106 32.72 -11.25 0.54
C ASN A 106 33.29 -12.58 1.05
N ALA A 107 34.22 -12.55 2.01
CA ALA A 107 34.71 -13.78 2.63
C ALA A 107 33.69 -14.31 3.66
N VAL A 108 33.54 -15.62 3.73
CA VAL A 108 32.72 -16.25 4.79
C VAL A 108 33.34 -15.90 6.15
N GLY A 109 32.51 -15.49 7.09
CA GLY A 109 32.95 -15.14 8.44
C GLY A 109 32.25 -13.91 9.01
N THR A 110 32.65 -13.57 10.23
CA THR A 110 32.08 -12.45 10.98
C THR A 110 32.94 -11.21 10.83
N TYR A 111 32.30 -10.09 10.53
CA TYR A 111 32.87 -8.76 10.46
C TYR A 111 32.28 -7.94 11.59
N THR A 112 33.10 -7.52 12.55
CA THR A 112 32.58 -6.95 13.81
C THR A 112 32.78 -5.45 13.86
N PHE A 113 31.73 -4.71 14.22
CA PHE A 113 31.81 -3.28 14.55
C PHE A 113 31.55 -3.05 16.04
N ALA A 114 32.55 -2.46 16.71
CA ALA A 114 32.50 -2.10 18.14
C ALA A 114 32.07 -0.65 18.38
N ALA A 115 32.04 0.16 17.33
CA ALA A 115 31.58 1.54 17.32
C ALA A 115 30.76 1.79 16.04
N ALA A 116 29.98 2.87 16.02
CA ALA A 116 29.27 3.31 14.82
C ALA A 116 30.22 3.46 13.63
N SER A 117 29.88 2.79 12.53
CA SER A 117 30.58 2.87 11.26
C SER A 117 30.00 4.01 10.44
N THR A 118 30.51 5.22 10.68
CA THR A 118 29.99 6.44 10.04
C THR A 118 30.44 6.54 8.58
N VAL A 119 29.46 6.47 7.68
CA VAL A 119 29.61 6.74 6.24
C VAL A 119 29.23 8.20 6.01
N ASN A 120 30.22 9.11 6.05
CA ASN A 120 30.02 10.57 5.93
C ASN A 120 30.55 11.17 4.63
N VAL A 121 30.83 10.32 3.65
CA VAL A 121 31.25 10.71 2.30
C VAL A 121 30.24 10.17 1.30
N ASN A 122 30.09 10.83 0.16
CA ASN A 122 29.02 10.53 -0.79
C ASN A 122 29.30 9.30 -1.65
N ASN A 123 28.22 8.66 -2.11
CA ASN A 123 28.25 7.59 -3.10
C ASN A 123 29.07 6.37 -2.63
N VAL A 124 28.94 5.99 -1.36
CA VAL A 124 29.55 4.78 -0.82
C VAL A 124 28.58 3.62 -0.95
N THR A 125 29.06 2.47 -1.43
CA THR A 125 28.27 1.23 -1.42
C THR A 125 28.94 0.18 -0.54
N ILE A 126 28.21 -0.40 0.40
CA ILE A 126 28.59 -1.62 1.09
C ILE A 126 27.79 -2.75 0.43
N TYR A 127 28.49 -3.64 -0.28
CA TYR A 127 27.88 -4.70 -1.07
C TYR A 127 28.33 -6.07 -0.58
N CYS A 128 27.36 -6.86 -0.13
CA CYS A 128 27.57 -8.18 0.42
C CYS A 128 27.01 -9.22 -0.55
N SER A 129 27.87 -10.10 -1.06
CA SER A 129 27.46 -11.15 -2.02
C SER A 129 27.48 -12.56 -1.44
N ASN A 130 28.10 -12.76 -0.28
CA ASN A 130 28.27 -14.08 0.31
C ASN A 130 27.25 -14.32 1.45
N PRO A 131 26.36 -15.32 1.34
CA PRO A 131 25.36 -15.59 2.36
C PRO A 131 25.96 -16.10 3.69
N GLY A 132 27.20 -16.58 3.69
CA GLY A 132 27.91 -17.00 4.90
C GLY A 132 28.65 -15.88 5.63
N MET A 133 28.54 -14.63 5.16
CA MET A 133 29.13 -13.47 5.81
C MET A 133 28.10 -12.79 6.72
N VAL A 134 28.56 -12.34 7.89
CA VAL A 134 27.73 -11.60 8.86
C VAL A 134 28.45 -10.32 9.30
N LEU A 135 27.79 -9.18 9.14
CA LEU A 135 28.17 -7.92 9.77
C LEU A 135 27.56 -7.90 11.19
N GLN A 136 28.37 -8.09 12.21
CA GLN A 136 27.91 -8.26 13.59
C GLN A 136 28.28 -7.07 14.47
N ARG A 137 27.31 -6.55 15.21
CA ARG A 137 27.55 -5.56 16.26
C ARG A 137 28.18 -6.22 17.49
N THR A 138 29.26 -5.64 18.00
CA THR A 138 29.88 -6.06 19.26
C THR A 138 29.95 -4.96 20.31
N GLY A 139 29.59 -3.72 19.95
CA GLY A 139 29.63 -2.56 20.84
C GLY A 139 28.26 -2.01 21.22
N ALA A 140 28.26 -0.96 22.05
CA ALA A 140 27.06 -0.35 22.62
C ALA A 140 26.48 0.83 21.80
N THR A 141 26.95 1.06 20.58
CA THR A 141 26.55 2.19 19.73
C THR A 141 25.84 1.71 18.46
N ASP A 142 25.49 2.64 17.58
CA ASP A 142 24.84 2.39 16.29
C ASP A 142 25.69 1.45 15.41
N GLY A 143 25.07 0.82 14.41
CA GLY A 143 25.78 -0.01 13.43
C GLY A 143 26.44 0.83 12.35
N PHE A 144 25.68 1.18 11.31
CA PHE A 144 26.12 2.06 10.23
C PHE A 144 25.37 3.38 10.26
N ASP A 145 26.11 4.51 10.20
CA ASP A 145 25.49 5.83 10.04
C ASP A 145 25.67 6.31 8.60
N LEU A 146 24.62 6.20 7.80
CA LEU A 146 24.56 6.69 6.43
C LEU A 146 24.24 8.18 6.44
N SER A 147 25.28 9.02 6.46
CA SER A 147 25.18 10.48 6.54
C SER A 147 25.60 11.19 5.24
N GLY A 148 26.29 10.49 4.34
CA GLY A 148 26.57 10.96 2.98
C GLY A 148 25.36 10.84 2.05
N THR A 149 25.48 11.44 0.87
CA THR A 149 24.44 11.39 -0.17
C THR A 149 24.64 10.18 -1.07
N THR A 150 23.58 9.43 -1.36
CA THR A 150 23.60 8.22 -2.21
C THR A 150 24.39 7.06 -1.61
N ASP A 151 24.41 6.94 -0.28
CA ASP A 151 25.07 5.82 0.39
C ASP A 151 24.17 4.58 0.38
N ARG A 152 24.77 3.39 0.23
CA ARG A 152 24.05 2.16 -0.05
C ARG A 152 24.56 1.00 0.81
N ILE A 153 23.66 0.21 1.38
CA ILE A 153 23.95 -1.07 2.01
C ILE A 153 23.09 -2.14 1.33
N ILE A 154 23.74 -3.13 0.71
CA ILE A 154 23.07 -4.08 -0.18
C ILE A 154 23.49 -5.51 0.10
N GLY A 155 22.52 -6.40 0.32
CA GLY A 155 22.75 -7.85 0.34
C GLY A 155 23.36 -8.41 1.63
N CYS A 156 23.45 -7.60 2.68
CA CYS A 156 24.19 -7.95 3.88
C CYS A 156 23.32 -8.66 4.92
N THR A 157 23.88 -9.65 5.61
CA THR A 157 23.33 -10.12 6.89
C THR A 157 23.90 -9.25 7.99
N ILE A 158 23.05 -8.50 8.70
CA ILE A 158 23.41 -7.57 9.76
C ILE A 158 22.81 -8.09 11.07
N ASP A 159 23.68 -8.43 12.01
CA ASP A 159 23.33 -9.09 13.26
C ASP A 159 23.60 -8.15 14.46
N GLY A 160 22.55 -7.84 15.22
CA GLY A 160 22.65 -7.00 16.44
C GLY A 160 23.20 -7.74 17.67
N ASN A 161 23.49 -9.03 17.55
CA ASN A 161 24.07 -9.96 18.52
C ASN A 161 23.18 -10.27 19.74
N SER A 162 21.88 -9.97 19.71
CA SER A 162 20.91 -10.28 20.78
C SER A 162 21.35 -9.86 22.20
N GLN A 163 22.29 -8.92 22.33
CA GLN A 163 22.87 -8.57 23.62
C GLN A 163 21.92 -7.63 24.37
N SER A 164 21.41 -8.10 25.51
CA SER A 164 20.73 -7.25 26.50
C SER A 164 21.70 -6.18 27.00
N GLY A 165 21.42 -4.90 26.71
CA GLY A 165 22.23 -3.77 27.16
C GLY A 165 23.42 -3.39 26.26
N ALA A 166 23.59 -4.01 25.09
CA ALA A 166 24.56 -3.55 24.09
C ALA A 166 23.85 -2.96 22.87
N GLY A 167 23.98 -1.65 22.71
CA GLY A 167 23.51 -0.91 21.55
C GLY A 167 22.40 0.04 21.92
N THR A 168 22.73 1.29 22.26
CA THR A 168 21.69 2.28 22.54
C THR A 168 20.90 2.67 21.29
N GLY A 169 21.44 2.45 20.08
CA GLY A 169 20.83 2.89 18.83
C GLY A 169 20.79 1.85 17.69
N PRO A 170 20.37 2.27 16.49
CA PRO A 170 19.96 1.41 15.38
C PRO A 170 21.10 0.58 14.76
N LEU A 171 20.75 -0.47 14.00
CA LEU A 171 21.74 -1.17 13.15
C LEU A 171 22.09 -0.36 11.91
N VAL A 172 21.15 0.43 11.40
CA VAL A 172 21.39 1.41 10.33
C VAL A 172 20.68 2.71 10.67
N ASN A 173 21.44 3.79 10.84
CA ASN A 173 20.95 5.15 10.96
C ASN A 173 21.10 5.87 9.62
N ILE A 174 20.08 6.58 9.17
CA ILE A 174 20.08 7.34 7.93
C ILE A 174 19.82 8.81 8.25
N THR A 175 20.78 9.64 7.89
CA THR A 175 20.71 11.11 7.99
C THR A 175 21.01 11.79 6.66
N GLY A 176 21.65 11.09 5.72
CA GLY A 176 21.96 11.56 4.37
C GLY A 176 20.83 11.32 3.37
N SER A 177 20.84 12.05 2.26
CA SER A 177 19.81 11.94 1.21
C SER A 177 20.12 10.84 0.19
N ASN A 178 19.09 10.30 -0.47
CA ASN A 178 19.19 9.24 -1.49
C ASN A 178 19.83 7.94 -0.99
N ALA A 179 19.81 7.69 0.33
CA ALA A 179 20.34 6.45 0.88
C ALA A 179 19.53 5.24 0.41
N LEU A 180 20.17 4.10 0.17
CA LEU A 180 19.50 2.84 -0.14
C LEU A 180 19.91 1.74 0.83
N VAL A 181 18.93 1.14 1.51
CA VAL A 181 19.11 -0.08 2.29
C VAL A 181 18.29 -1.18 1.62
N GLN A 182 18.96 -2.11 0.93
CA GLN A 182 18.27 -3.08 0.07
C GLN A 182 18.76 -4.52 0.20
N ASN A 183 17.85 -5.50 0.12
CA ASN A 183 18.18 -6.93 0.08
C ASN A 183 18.96 -7.41 1.32
N ASN A 184 18.86 -6.72 2.46
CA ASN A 184 19.58 -7.10 3.67
C ASN A 184 18.73 -8.03 4.54
N ILE A 185 19.41 -8.84 5.35
CA ILE A 185 18.81 -9.62 6.43
C ILE A 185 19.22 -8.97 7.74
N PHE A 186 18.25 -8.42 8.46
CA PHE A 186 18.45 -7.95 9.83
C PHE A 186 18.03 -9.04 10.80
N GLN A 187 18.89 -9.34 11.77
CA GLN A 187 18.58 -10.32 12.80
C GLN A 187 19.09 -9.91 14.17
N ASN A 188 18.45 -10.46 15.22
CA ASN A 188 18.97 -10.38 16.58
C ASN A 188 19.23 -8.93 17.02
N ALA A 189 18.38 -7.99 16.64
CA ALA A 189 18.65 -6.56 16.72
C ALA A 189 18.83 -6.02 18.17
N GLY A 190 18.47 -6.81 19.18
CA GLY A 190 18.52 -6.41 20.58
C GLY A 190 17.47 -5.33 20.91
N THR A 191 17.58 -4.73 22.10
CA THR A 191 16.78 -3.57 22.52
C THR A 191 17.59 -2.29 22.29
N THR A 192 17.09 -1.34 21.50
CA THR A 192 17.62 0.03 21.55
C THR A 192 16.92 0.80 22.68
N THR A 193 17.60 1.79 23.24
CA THR A 193 17.06 2.61 24.34
C THR A 193 16.86 4.07 23.93
N THR A 194 17.28 4.45 22.73
CA THR A 194 17.07 5.80 22.19
C THR A 194 15.73 5.90 21.51
N SER A 195 14.95 6.93 21.83
CA SER A 195 13.79 7.32 21.04
C SER A 195 14.23 8.29 19.94
N PRO A 196 13.88 8.07 18.66
CA PRO A 196 13.05 6.99 18.11
C PRO A 196 13.80 5.65 18.03
N ALA A 197 13.19 4.61 18.57
CA ALA A 197 13.76 3.26 18.58
C ALA A 197 13.47 2.59 17.21
N GLY A 198 14.48 1.95 16.59
CA GLY A 198 14.29 1.13 15.39
C GLY A 198 15.54 0.36 14.96
N VAL A 199 15.37 -0.75 14.21
CA VAL A 199 16.49 -1.48 13.58
C VAL A 199 17.12 -0.63 12.47
N ILE A 200 16.27 -0.04 11.62
CA ILE A 200 16.64 1.03 10.70
C ILE A 200 15.94 2.31 11.17
N VAL A 201 16.70 3.39 11.31
CA VAL A 201 16.18 4.70 11.70
C VAL A 201 16.52 5.72 10.63
N LEU A 202 15.52 6.47 10.14
CA LEU A 202 15.67 7.60 9.24
C LEU A 202 15.29 8.89 10.00
N THR A 203 16.28 9.69 10.36
CA THR A 203 16.09 10.95 11.11
C THR A 203 16.30 12.19 10.26
N ASN A 204 16.97 12.07 9.11
CA ASN A 204 17.14 13.17 8.18
C ASN A 204 17.43 12.64 6.77
N GLY A 205 17.45 13.55 5.80
CA GLY A 205 17.70 13.22 4.41
C GLY A 205 16.41 12.96 3.63
N ASN A 206 16.42 13.34 2.36
CA ASN A 206 15.32 13.10 1.43
C ASN A 206 15.58 11.84 0.62
N ASP A 207 14.55 11.27 0.01
CA ASP A 207 14.69 10.21 -1.01
C ASP A 207 15.35 8.91 -0.51
N ALA A 208 15.34 8.66 0.80
CA ALA A 208 15.83 7.40 1.33
C ALA A 208 14.90 6.25 0.93
N VAL A 209 15.49 5.13 0.51
CA VAL A 209 14.77 3.92 0.07
C VAL A 209 15.19 2.73 0.93
N ILE A 210 14.22 2.07 1.54
CA ILE A 210 14.37 0.85 2.34
C ILE A 210 13.56 -0.25 1.64
N ASP A 211 14.24 -1.13 0.91
CA ASP A 211 13.62 -2.00 -0.10
C ASP A 211 14.02 -3.47 0.05
N ASN A 212 13.04 -4.38 0.04
CA ASN A 212 13.30 -5.82 -0.02
C ASN A 212 14.23 -6.36 1.09
N ASN A 213 14.13 -5.82 2.30
CA ASN A 213 14.87 -6.34 3.46
C ASN A 213 14.02 -7.35 4.23
N VAL A 214 14.70 -8.26 4.94
CA VAL A 214 14.06 -9.26 5.81
C VAL A 214 14.52 -9.03 7.24
N PHE A 215 13.58 -8.88 8.16
CA PHE A 215 13.85 -8.71 9.59
C PHE A 215 13.39 -9.97 10.32
N THR A 216 14.31 -10.65 11.00
CA THR A 216 14.09 -11.96 11.62
C THR A 216 14.71 -12.05 13.01
N GLY A 217 14.47 -13.16 13.70
CA GLY A 217 14.98 -13.37 15.06
C GLY A 217 14.29 -12.46 16.08
N THR A 218 14.87 -12.35 17.27
CA THR A 218 14.32 -11.52 18.33
C THR A 218 14.49 -10.05 17.97
N LEU A 219 13.38 -9.39 17.63
CA LEU A 219 13.30 -7.94 17.48
C LEU A 219 12.66 -7.39 18.74
N SER A 220 13.44 -6.65 19.53
CA SER A 220 12.95 -5.96 20.72
C SER A 220 12.76 -4.46 20.46
N ASP A 221 12.71 -4.08 19.19
CA ASP A 221 12.62 -2.71 18.70
C ASP A 221 11.73 -2.66 17.44
N ASN A 222 11.39 -1.46 16.98
CA ASN A 222 10.68 -1.26 15.73
C ASN A 222 11.52 -1.74 14.54
N GLY A 223 10.89 -2.29 13.50
CA GLY A 223 11.64 -2.71 12.30
C GLY A 223 12.26 -1.52 11.57
N VAL A 224 11.41 -0.60 11.10
CA VAL A 224 11.81 0.64 10.43
C VAL A 224 11.17 1.83 11.14
N ALA A 225 11.96 2.82 11.51
CA ALA A 225 11.49 4.07 12.11
C ALA A 225 11.85 5.26 11.22
N ILE A 226 10.85 6.05 10.82
CA ILE A 226 11.04 7.36 10.17
C ILE A 226 10.66 8.42 11.19
N ALA A 227 11.63 9.19 11.64
CA ALA A 227 11.45 10.02 12.81
C ALA A 227 12.32 11.27 12.73
N PRO A 228 11.86 12.29 11.97
CA PRO A 228 12.57 13.56 11.88
C PRO A 228 12.60 14.24 13.27
N PRO A 229 13.75 14.80 13.69
CA PRO A 229 13.81 15.64 14.88
C PRO A 229 13.07 16.96 14.64
N ALA A 230 12.85 17.72 15.71
CA ALA A 230 12.18 19.01 15.66
C ALA A 230 12.82 19.95 14.62
N GLY A 231 12.00 20.57 13.78
CA GLY A 231 12.41 21.48 12.72
C GLY A 231 12.92 20.82 11.44
N ASN A 232 12.98 19.49 11.38
CA ASN A 232 13.43 18.77 10.19
C ASN A 232 12.25 18.29 9.33
N THR A 233 12.49 18.26 8.02
CA THR A 233 11.56 17.68 7.04
C THR A 233 12.25 16.58 6.27
N ILE A 234 11.61 15.41 6.20
CA ILE A 234 12.02 14.29 5.35
C ILE A 234 11.06 14.23 4.15
N ASN A 235 11.59 14.34 2.93
CA ASN A 235 10.78 14.30 1.71
C ASN A 235 10.98 12.99 0.96
N ARG A 236 9.84 12.42 0.53
CA ARG A 236 9.72 11.26 -0.34
C ARG A 236 10.49 10.00 0.13
N PRO A 237 10.48 9.64 1.43
CA PRO A 237 11.04 8.37 1.85
C PRO A 237 10.18 7.20 1.33
N VAL A 238 10.83 6.10 0.96
CA VAL A 238 10.16 4.90 0.44
C VAL A 238 10.54 3.69 1.28
N VAL A 239 9.55 3.03 1.87
CA VAL A 239 9.69 1.75 2.58
C VAL A 239 8.86 0.72 1.85
N ARG A 240 9.49 -0.23 1.16
CA ARG A 240 8.75 -1.17 0.32
C ARG A 240 9.30 -2.58 0.29
N ASN A 241 8.42 -3.54 -0.01
CA ASN A 241 8.76 -4.95 -0.20
C ASN A 241 9.49 -5.59 0.99
N ASN A 242 9.45 -4.99 2.19
CA ASN A 242 10.15 -5.54 3.34
C ASN A 242 9.30 -6.61 4.03
N LYS A 243 9.96 -7.62 4.59
CA LYS A 243 9.32 -8.65 5.43
C LYS A 243 9.80 -8.51 6.86
N ILE A 244 8.89 -8.23 7.79
CA ILE A 244 9.22 -7.94 9.19
C ILE A 244 8.52 -8.95 10.08
N LEU A 245 9.29 -9.75 10.82
CA LEU A 245 8.75 -10.68 11.81
C LEU A 245 9.05 -10.18 13.22
N LEU A 246 8.02 -9.71 13.93
CA LEU A 246 8.14 -9.17 15.29
C LEU A 246 7.98 -10.30 16.32
N LEU A 247 9.06 -10.68 16.99
CA LEU A 247 9.12 -11.76 17.99
C LEU A 247 9.51 -11.24 19.39
N SER A 248 8.62 -10.57 20.15
CA SER A 248 8.65 -10.56 21.64
C SER A 248 7.64 -9.61 22.36
N PRO A 249 7.38 -9.82 23.67
CA PRO A 249 6.05 -9.59 24.29
C PRO A 249 5.95 -8.48 25.38
N SER A 250 6.81 -7.45 25.42
CA SER A 250 6.79 -6.50 26.57
C SER A 250 6.69 -5.00 26.27
N SER A 251 6.54 -4.58 25.01
CA SER A 251 6.42 -3.14 24.68
C SER A 251 5.64 -2.90 23.38
N GLU A 252 5.16 -1.66 23.21
CA GLU A 252 4.49 -1.15 22.00
C GLU A 252 5.45 -1.07 20.79
N LEU A 253 5.85 -2.21 20.25
CA LEU A 253 6.70 -2.27 19.07
C LEU A 253 5.86 -2.27 17.79
N SER A 254 6.38 -1.61 16.76
CA SER A 254 5.80 -1.53 15.42
C SER A 254 6.76 -2.07 14.38
N GLY A 255 6.24 -2.72 13.33
CA GLY A 255 7.10 -3.16 12.25
C GLY A 255 7.61 -1.97 11.45
N ILE A 256 6.70 -1.04 11.11
CA ILE A 256 7.05 0.26 10.56
C ILE A 256 6.41 1.33 11.43
N VAL A 257 7.23 2.30 11.86
CA VAL A 257 6.78 3.47 12.60
C VAL A 257 7.18 4.76 11.89
N VAL A 258 6.26 5.72 11.83
CA VAL A 258 6.56 7.12 11.58
C VAL A 258 6.25 7.87 12.87
N ALA A 259 7.30 8.34 13.54
CA ALA A 259 7.21 8.95 14.85
C ALA A 259 7.78 10.35 14.81
N GLN A 260 6.92 11.36 14.89
CA GLN A 260 7.37 12.75 14.92
C GLN A 260 7.56 13.22 16.34
N ALA A 261 8.75 13.74 16.63
CA ALA A 261 9.10 14.16 17.98
C ALA A 261 8.38 15.46 18.40
N THR A 262 7.97 16.29 17.44
CA THR A 262 7.33 17.60 17.71
C THR A 262 6.47 18.05 16.53
N ASN A 263 5.63 19.05 16.79
CA ASN A 263 4.80 19.79 15.82
C ASN A 263 5.56 20.53 14.70
N SER A 264 6.89 20.49 14.70
CA SER A 264 7.73 21.17 13.70
C SER A 264 8.52 20.21 12.82
N ALA A 265 8.36 18.90 13.08
CA ALA A 265 8.94 17.85 12.27
C ALA A 265 7.89 17.41 11.24
N HIS A 266 8.31 17.11 10.01
CA HIS A 266 7.38 16.73 8.94
C HIS A 266 7.94 15.61 8.07
N VAL A 267 7.05 14.80 7.53
CA VAL A 267 7.36 13.80 6.50
C VAL A 267 6.42 14.01 5.33
N PHE A 268 6.93 14.42 4.17
CA PHE A 268 6.09 14.65 2.99
C PHE A 268 6.32 13.58 1.92
N GLY A 269 5.25 13.17 1.23
CA GLY A 269 5.39 12.24 0.10
C GLY A 269 5.85 10.83 0.48
N LEU A 270 5.64 10.39 1.72
CA LEU A 270 6.00 9.05 2.20
C LEU A 270 5.34 7.96 1.35
N GLN A 271 6.08 6.90 1.03
CA GLN A 271 5.55 5.70 0.40
C GLN A 271 5.83 4.47 1.26
N ILE A 272 4.77 3.78 1.70
CA ILE A 272 4.85 2.48 2.38
C ILE A 272 4.14 1.47 1.47
N LEU A 273 4.91 0.63 0.76
CA LEU A 273 4.38 -0.19 -0.33
C LEU A 273 4.71 -1.68 -0.19
N ASN A 274 3.71 -2.55 -0.27
CA ASN A 274 3.91 -4.00 -0.37
C ASN A 274 4.79 -4.61 0.75
N ASN A 275 4.76 -4.05 1.96
CA ASN A 275 5.45 -4.65 3.09
C ASN A 275 4.59 -5.77 3.69
N ASP A 276 5.25 -6.77 4.29
CA ASP A 276 4.61 -7.88 4.98
C ASP A 276 5.11 -7.91 6.42
N ILE A 277 4.26 -7.49 7.35
CA ILE A 277 4.58 -7.42 8.77
C ILE A 277 3.77 -8.47 9.50
N THR A 278 4.46 -9.33 10.21
CA THR A 278 3.88 -10.40 11.00
C THR A 278 4.23 -10.17 12.46
N GLY A 279 3.22 -9.94 13.29
CA GLY A 279 3.36 -9.64 14.71
C GLY A 279 2.90 -10.75 15.64
N ASN A 280 3.52 -10.79 16.82
CA ASN A 280 3.17 -11.70 17.90
C ASN A 280 3.15 -11.01 19.27
N ASN A 281 2.54 -9.82 19.38
CA ASN A 281 2.63 -9.02 20.60
C ASN A 281 1.33 -8.27 20.90
N GLY A 282 0.79 -8.53 22.10
CA GLY A 282 -0.47 -8.05 22.69
C GLY A 282 -0.85 -6.60 22.40
N ASN A 283 0.17 -5.72 22.33
CA ASN A 283 -0.01 -4.27 22.21
C ASN A 283 0.71 -3.65 21.01
N ALA A 284 1.17 -4.46 20.04
CA ALA A 284 1.88 -3.93 18.88
C ALA A 284 0.92 -3.31 17.85
N ASP A 285 1.25 -2.12 17.36
CA ASP A 285 0.67 -1.55 16.14
C ASP A 285 1.58 -1.95 14.97
N LEU A 286 1.14 -2.80 14.03
CA LEU A 286 2.06 -3.32 13.00
C LEU A 286 2.59 -2.20 12.09
N TYR A 287 1.70 -1.30 11.70
CA TYR A 287 2.00 -0.06 10.99
C TYR A 287 1.49 1.11 11.84
N ARG A 288 2.39 1.87 12.44
CA ARG A 288 2.07 3.08 13.22
C ARG A 288 2.59 4.30 12.48
N VAL A 289 1.73 4.99 11.76
CA VAL A 289 2.12 6.10 10.89
C VAL A 289 1.45 7.37 11.41
N GLN A 290 2.19 8.20 12.15
CA GLN A 290 1.62 9.35 12.84
C GLN A 290 2.32 10.65 12.43
N GLY A 291 1.56 11.56 11.85
CA GLY A 291 1.96 12.94 11.60
C GLY A 291 1.87 13.83 12.84
N PRO A 292 2.13 15.14 12.71
CA PRO A 292 2.12 16.06 13.83
C PRO A 292 0.66 16.41 14.18
N ASN A 293 0.31 16.32 15.46
CA ASN A 293 -1.05 16.62 15.92
C ASN A 293 -1.25 18.15 16.10
N ILE A 294 -1.37 18.86 14.98
CA ILE A 294 -1.50 20.34 14.93
C ILE A 294 -2.73 20.84 14.17
N GLY A 295 -3.71 19.98 13.93
CA GLY A 295 -4.87 20.29 13.11
C GLY A 295 -4.51 20.53 11.63
N ARG A 296 -5.51 20.88 10.82
CA ARG A 296 -5.45 20.76 9.34
C ARG A 296 -4.27 21.48 8.67
N SER A 297 -3.79 22.60 9.21
CA SER A 297 -2.77 23.45 8.56
C SER A 297 -1.33 22.99 8.74
N GLY A 298 -1.07 21.92 9.50
CA GLY A 298 0.29 21.43 9.70
C GLY A 298 0.46 19.93 9.56
N MET A 299 -0.52 19.24 8.99
CA MET A 299 -0.42 17.79 8.77
C MET A 299 0.59 17.44 7.68
N ASP A 300 1.01 16.19 7.71
CA ASP A 300 1.74 15.64 6.58
C ASP A 300 0.81 15.43 5.38
N TYR A 301 1.38 15.40 4.19
CA TYR A 301 0.62 15.25 2.96
C TYR A 301 1.29 14.39 1.91
N GLY A 302 0.46 13.87 1.00
CA GLY A 302 0.89 13.11 -0.17
C GLY A 302 1.41 11.71 0.17
N TRP A 303 0.95 11.10 1.27
CA TRP A 303 1.38 9.76 1.63
C TRP A 303 0.70 8.71 0.74
N THR A 304 1.43 7.66 0.41
CA THR A 304 0.90 6.48 -0.30
C THR A 304 1.19 5.24 0.52
N ILE A 305 0.15 4.65 1.10
CA ILE A 305 0.23 3.43 1.92
C ILE A 305 -0.57 2.36 1.19
N ARG A 306 0.12 1.50 0.44
CA ARG A 306 -0.53 0.59 -0.52
C ARG A 306 -0.02 -0.84 -0.48
N GLY A 307 -0.96 -1.79 -0.57
CA GLY A 307 -0.64 -3.21 -0.79
C GLY A 307 0.07 -3.87 0.39
N ASN A 308 0.04 -3.26 1.57
CA ASN A 308 0.73 -3.77 2.74
C ASN A 308 -0.10 -4.84 3.44
N ILE A 309 0.58 -5.78 4.09
CA ILE A 309 -0.05 -6.85 4.85
C ILE A 309 0.40 -6.76 6.30
N GLY A 310 -0.56 -6.74 7.22
CA GLY A 310 -0.35 -6.91 8.66
C GLY A 310 -1.00 -8.22 9.11
N ARG A 311 -0.22 -9.12 9.70
CA ARG A 311 -0.70 -10.41 10.23
C ARG A 311 -0.44 -10.55 11.73
N ALA A 312 -1.46 -10.94 12.49
CA ALA A 312 -1.28 -11.45 13.86
C ALA A 312 -1.16 -12.97 13.82
N VAL A 313 -0.21 -13.58 14.55
CA VAL A 313 0.02 -15.05 14.48
C VAL A 313 -0.29 -15.78 15.78
N THR A 314 0.07 -15.20 16.92
CA THR A 314 0.11 -15.97 18.19
C THR A 314 -0.47 -15.21 19.39
N HIS A 315 -0.64 -13.89 19.31
CA HIS A 315 -1.30 -13.05 20.32
C HIS A 315 -2.03 -11.91 19.61
N TYR A 316 -3.00 -11.31 20.31
CA TYR A 316 -3.67 -10.08 19.87
C TYR A 316 -2.62 -9.04 19.45
N VAL A 317 -2.79 -8.38 18.30
CA VAL A 317 -2.09 -7.12 18.00
C VAL A 317 -3.01 -5.98 18.38
N ASN A 318 -2.51 -4.81 18.78
CA ASN A 318 -3.42 -3.71 19.12
C ASN A 318 -4.20 -3.24 17.87
N GLN A 319 -3.45 -2.89 16.82
CA GLN A 319 -3.98 -2.45 15.52
C GLN A 319 -3.06 -2.96 14.40
N CYS A 320 -3.61 -3.35 13.24
CA CYS A 320 -2.75 -3.58 12.08
C CYS A 320 -2.25 -2.24 11.52
N PHE A 321 -3.17 -1.31 11.27
CA PHE A 321 -2.87 -0.01 10.71
C PHE A 321 -3.40 1.09 11.60
N LYS A 322 -2.49 1.92 12.10
CA LYS A 322 -2.78 3.15 12.82
C LYS A 322 -2.22 4.31 12.02
N ILE A 323 -3.06 5.10 11.37
CA ILE A 323 -2.65 6.21 10.49
C ILE A 323 -3.30 7.50 10.99
N TYR A 324 -2.48 8.47 11.40
CA TYR A 324 -2.97 9.68 12.05
C TYR A 324 -2.36 10.95 11.46
N ALA A 325 -3.16 12.02 11.43
CA ALA A 325 -2.75 13.38 11.08
C ALA A 325 -2.13 13.50 9.68
N VAL A 326 -2.88 13.03 8.68
CA VAL A 326 -2.46 13.04 7.28
C VAL A 326 -3.51 13.68 6.39
N SER A 327 -3.05 14.33 5.33
CA SER A 327 -3.91 14.94 4.31
C SER A 327 -3.54 14.50 2.91
N GLN A 328 -4.47 14.60 1.95
CA GLN A 328 -4.19 14.38 0.53
C GLN A 328 -3.44 13.06 0.28
N SER A 329 -3.83 12.01 1.01
CA SER A 329 -3.10 10.75 1.08
C SER A 329 -3.92 9.61 0.50
N VAL A 330 -3.24 8.57 0.03
CA VAL A 330 -3.85 7.38 -0.54
C VAL A 330 -3.52 6.18 0.33
N ILE A 331 -4.56 5.56 0.90
CA ILE A 331 -4.47 4.36 1.72
C ILE A 331 -5.26 3.27 1.02
N ALA A 332 -4.57 2.39 0.29
CA ALA A 332 -5.24 1.48 -0.63
C ALA A 332 -4.77 0.02 -0.56
N GLU A 333 -5.68 -0.92 -0.76
CA GLU A 333 -5.35 -2.34 -0.97
C GLU A 333 -4.55 -2.97 0.19
N ASN A 334 -4.63 -2.41 1.39
CA ASN A 334 -3.95 -2.97 2.55
C ASN A 334 -4.80 -4.09 3.17
N ILE A 335 -4.12 -5.10 3.73
CA ILE A 335 -4.76 -6.28 4.32
C ILE A 335 -4.36 -6.36 5.79
N CYS A 336 -5.36 -6.40 6.67
CA CYS A 336 -5.19 -6.83 8.05
C CYS A 336 -5.80 -8.23 8.20
N ASP A 337 -4.99 -9.18 8.66
CA ASP A 337 -5.39 -10.56 8.93
C ASP A 337 -5.05 -10.90 10.38
N ASP A 338 -6.05 -11.18 11.20
CA ASP A 338 -5.84 -11.49 12.61
C ASP A 338 -5.37 -12.93 12.87
N GLY A 339 -5.26 -13.75 11.82
CA GLY A 339 -4.74 -15.11 11.92
C GLY A 339 -5.49 -16.02 12.88
N GLY A 340 -6.77 -15.72 13.19
CA GLY A 340 -7.52 -16.48 14.20
C GLY A 340 -7.43 -15.94 15.63
N GLN A 341 -6.53 -14.99 15.90
CA GLN A 341 -6.12 -14.62 17.26
C GLN A 341 -6.75 -13.32 17.77
N GLY A 342 -7.23 -12.46 16.87
CA GLY A 342 -7.81 -11.16 17.20
C GLY A 342 -6.87 -9.96 17.12
N VAL A 343 -7.47 -8.77 17.10
CA VAL A 343 -6.85 -7.45 17.07
C VAL A 343 -7.48 -6.61 18.20
N GLY A 344 -6.74 -6.28 19.25
CA GLY A 344 -7.25 -5.73 20.51
C GLY A 344 -8.15 -4.49 20.40
N ALA A 345 -7.95 -3.64 19.40
CA ALA A 345 -8.80 -2.48 19.11
C ALA A 345 -9.48 -2.61 17.75
N SER A 346 -8.90 -2.00 16.69
CA SER A 346 -9.42 -2.02 15.33
C SER A 346 -8.37 -2.46 14.32
N ALA A 347 -8.82 -3.07 13.21
CA ALA A 347 -7.92 -3.47 12.13
C ALA A 347 -7.26 -2.26 11.48
N PHE A 348 -8.09 -1.26 11.19
CA PHE A 348 -7.70 0.04 10.66
C PHE A 348 -8.18 1.12 11.62
N ASN A 349 -7.27 1.99 12.02
CA ASN A 349 -7.57 3.18 12.81
C ASN A 349 -7.00 4.40 12.10
N PHE A 350 -7.90 5.23 11.60
CA PHE A 350 -7.62 6.47 10.92
C PHE A 350 -8.09 7.62 11.81
N GLY A 351 -7.17 8.52 12.18
CA GLY A 351 -7.50 9.71 12.96
C GLY A 351 -6.96 10.97 12.31
N ASP A 352 -7.69 12.07 12.38
CA ASP A 352 -7.27 13.35 11.79
C ASP A 352 -6.92 13.17 10.30
N LEU A 353 -7.86 12.62 9.53
CA LEU A 353 -7.71 12.35 8.10
C LEU A 353 -8.43 13.42 7.28
N TYR A 354 -7.77 13.96 6.26
CA TYR A 354 -8.37 15.03 5.46
C TYR A 354 -8.07 14.90 3.96
N ASP A 355 -9.06 15.16 3.12
CA ASP A 355 -8.94 15.17 1.66
C ASP A 355 -8.25 13.91 1.10
N SER A 356 -8.46 12.76 1.73
CA SER A 356 -7.73 11.52 1.50
C SER A 356 -8.61 10.43 0.91
N SER A 357 -7.96 9.42 0.33
CA SER A 357 -8.61 8.31 -0.38
C SER A 357 -8.30 6.99 0.31
N ILE A 358 -9.33 6.32 0.83
CA ILE A 358 -9.26 5.01 1.47
C ILE A 358 -9.95 3.98 0.56
N VAL A 359 -9.18 3.16 -0.15
CA VAL A 359 -9.72 2.34 -1.25
C VAL A 359 -9.33 0.87 -1.18
N GLY A 360 -10.31 -0.03 -1.21
CA GLY A 360 -10.05 -1.46 -1.41
C GLY A 360 -9.27 -2.14 -0.27
N ASN A 361 -9.24 -1.56 0.92
CA ASN A 361 -8.61 -2.17 2.09
C ASN A 361 -9.47 -3.34 2.59
N ARG A 362 -8.83 -4.35 3.17
CA ARG A 362 -9.48 -5.57 3.65
C ARG A 362 -9.09 -5.87 5.10
N GLY A 363 -10.09 -6.02 5.96
CA GLY A 363 -9.91 -6.61 7.28
C GLY A 363 -10.53 -8.00 7.36
N GLN A 364 -9.74 -8.99 7.77
CA GLN A 364 -10.20 -10.34 8.06
C GLN A 364 -10.00 -10.60 9.55
N LEU A 365 -11.09 -10.48 10.31
CA LEU A 365 -11.12 -10.50 11.76
C LEU A 365 -11.98 -11.68 12.22
N THR A 366 -11.41 -12.62 12.94
CA THR A 366 -12.07 -13.88 13.29
C THR A 366 -12.57 -13.92 14.72
N SER A 367 -12.09 -13.01 15.59
CA SER A 367 -12.53 -12.88 16.98
C SER A 367 -13.11 -11.49 17.28
N GLY A 368 -13.86 -11.38 18.39
CA GLY A 368 -14.74 -10.24 18.72
C GLY A 368 -14.02 -9.01 19.27
N LEU A 369 -13.95 -7.94 18.48
CA LEU A 369 -13.06 -6.78 18.73
C LEU A 369 -13.77 -5.42 18.56
N GLU A 370 -13.08 -4.33 18.92
CA GLU A 370 -13.56 -2.92 18.93
C GLU A 370 -13.68 -2.28 17.53
N GLY A 371 -14.13 -3.05 16.55
CA GLY A 371 -14.54 -2.56 15.25
C GLY A 371 -13.55 -2.82 14.12
N GLY A 372 -14.05 -2.85 12.88
CA GLY A 372 -13.23 -3.12 11.72
C GLY A 372 -12.35 -1.93 11.36
N MET A 373 -12.98 -0.89 10.83
CA MET A 373 -12.35 0.34 10.39
C MET A 373 -12.89 1.49 11.21
N LEU A 374 -12.02 2.15 11.97
CA LEU A 374 -12.33 3.32 12.79
C LEU A 374 -11.80 4.56 12.08
N LEU A 375 -12.67 5.55 11.86
CA LEU A 375 -12.34 6.86 11.34
C LEU A 375 -12.72 7.92 12.37
N ILE A 376 -11.75 8.73 12.78
CA ILE A 376 -11.92 9.79 13.78
C ILE A 376 -11.51 11.11 13.14
N ASP A 377 -12.34 12.14 13.28
CA ASP A 377 -12.02 13.51 12.85
C ASP A 377 -11.63 13.58 11.36
N TRP A 378 -12.53 13.08 10.51
CA TRP A 378 -12.33 12.84 9.08
C TRP A 378 -13.12 13.84 8.22
N ALA A 379 -12.54 14.44 7.19
CA ALA A 379 -13.23 15.44 6.35
C ALA A 379 -12.68 15.53 4.92
N GLY A 380 -13.57 15.65 3.93
CA GLY A 380 -13.19 15.67 2.52
C GLY A 380 -12.73 14.30 1.99
N ASP A 381 -13.00 13.22 2.72
CA ASP A 381 -12.43 11.90 2.45
C ASP A 381 -13.33 11.05 1.55
N SER A 382 -12.69 10.21 0.73
CA SER A 382 -13.35 9.23 -0.15
C SER A 382 -13.03 7.82 0.31
N ILE A 383 -14.04 7.09 0.78
CA ILE A 383 -13.92 5.75 1.36
C ILE A 383 -14.65 4.76 0.46
N VAL A 384 -13.90 4.02 -0.37
CA VAL A 384 -14.47 3.28 -1.51
C VAL A 384 -14.05 1.82 -1.54
N GLY A 385 -15.02 0.91 -1.67
CA GLY A 385 -14.74 -0.49 -1.99
C GLY A 385 -13.98 -1.26 -0.91
N ASN A 386 -13.97 -0.80 0.34
CA ASN A 386 -13.30 -1.48 1.44
C ASN A 386 -14.17 -2.65 1.94
N ASN A 387 -13.52 -3.71 2.44
CA ASN A 387 -14.20 -4.93 2.88
C ASN A 387 -13.77 -5.35 4.28
N MET A 388 -14.72 -5.35 5.22
CA MET A 388 -14.51 -5.76 6.60
C MET A 388 -15.29 -7.03 6.88
N TYR A 389 -14.56 -8.11 7.16
CA TYR A 389 -15.12 -9.40 7.53
C TYR A 389 -14.79 -9.69 8.99
N GLY A 390 -15.79 -9.93 9.84
CA GLY A 390 -15.52 -10.46 11.17
C GLY A 390 -16.62 -10.37 12.22
N ALA A 391 -16.26 -10.72 13.46
CA ALA A 391 -17.12 -10.57 14.62
C ALA A 391 -16.83 -9.23 15.29
N PHE A 392 -17.82 -8.33 15.33
CA PHE A 392 -17.63 -7.00 15.90
C PHE A 392 -18.33 -6.92 17.26
N ALA A 393 -17.60 -6.50 18.28
CA ALA A 393 -18.14 -6.34 19.63
C ALA A 393 -18.84 -4.98 19.77
N ALA A 394 -19.87 -4.92 20.63
CA ALA A 394 -20.59 -3.69 20.96
C ALA A 394 -19.92 -2.94 22.13
N THR A 395 -18.61 -2.68 22.04
CA THR A 395 -17.85 -1.92 23.06
C THR A 395 -17.72 -0.44 22.65
N SER A 396 -16.65 0.24 23.10
CA SER A 396 -16.41 1.68 22.96
C SER A 396 -16.51 2.22 21.52
N TYR A 397 -16.14 1.39 20.53
CA TYR A 397 -16.20 1.70 19.10
C TYR A 397 -16.91 0.57 18.36
N PRO A 398 -18.26 0.51 18.42
CA PRO A 398 -18.97 -0.62 17.85
C PRO A 398 -18.96 -0.53 16.31
N GLY A 399 -18.80 -1.68 15.66
CA GLY A 399 -19.21 -1.90 14.28
C GLY A 399 -18.14 -2.20 13.24
N GLY A 400 -18.57 -2.58 12.04
CA GLY A 400 -17.67 -2.90 10.92
C GLY A 400 -16.90 -1.67 10.44
N PHE A 401 -17.62 -0.58 10.16
CA PHE A 401 -17.07 0.77 10.00
C PHE A 401 -17.63 1.65 11.11
N ASN A 402 -16.73 2.39 11.76
CA ASN A 402 -17.05 3.33 12.82
C ASN A 402 -16.57 4.72 12.40
N PHE A 403 -17.51 5.62 12.17
CA PHE A 403 -17.28 7.01 11.82
C PHE A 403 -17.55 7.84 13.07
N ASN A 404 -16.50 8.49 13.57
CA ASN A 404 -16.52 9.23 14.81
C ASN A 404 -15.85 10.60 14.62
N SER A 405 -16.12 11.51 15.53
CA SER A 405 -15.34 12.72 15.75
C SER A 405 -15.06 12.86 17.24
N ALA A 406 -13.82 13.20 17.60
CA ALA A 406 -13.34 13.34 18.96
C ALA A 406 -12.96 14.79 19.29
N ALA A 407 -12.47 15.57 18.32
CA ALA A 407 -12.06 16.95 18.50
C ALA A 407 -13.14 17.93 18.03
N SER A 408 -13.28 19.06 18.72
CA SER A 408 -14.23 20.12 18.33
C SER A 408 -13.98 20.60 16.89
N GLY A 409 -15.01 20.64 16.06
CA GLY A 409 -14.89 21.05 14.66
C GLY A 409 -16.10 20.70 13.82
N THR A 410 -16.01 21.07 12.54
CA THR A 410 -16.93 20.62 11.49
C THR A 410 -16.19 19.61 10.62
N TYR A 411 -16.76 18.43 10.50
CA TYR A 411 -16.27 17.32 9.68
C TYR A 411 -17.31 16.99 8.64
N GLY A 412 -16.93 16.82 7.39
CA GLY A 412 -17.92 16.69 6.32
C GLY A 412 -17.33 16.63 4.94
N ASP A 413 -18.18 16.78 3.93
CA ASP A 413 -17.85 16.68 2.51
C ASP A 413 -17.22 15.34 2.13
N SER A 414 -17.70 14.26 2.74
CA SER A 414 -17.09 12.94 2.61
C SER A 414 -18.04 11.93 2.00
N VAL A 415 -17.47 10.97 1.27
CA VAL A 415 -18.23 9.96 0.52
C VAL A 415 -17.80 8.56 0.93
N VAL A 416 -18.77 7.73 1.27
CA VAL A 416 -18.61 6.33 1.69
C VAL A 416 -19.35 5.46 0.68
N THR A 417 -18.64 4.84 -0.26
CA THR A 417 -19.28 4.15 -1.40
C THR A 417 -18.81 2.72 -1.62
N GLY A 418 -19.75 1.81 -1.87
CA GLY A 418 -19.44 0.46 -2.32
C GLY A 418 -18.66 -0.37 -1.29
N ASN A 419 -18.65 0.02 -0.02
CA ASN A 419 -17.98 -0.73 1.04
C ASN A 419 -18.82 -1.95 1.42
N THR A 420 -18.19 -2.98 1.97
CA THR A 420 -18.87 -4.19 2.42
C THR A 420 -18.47 -4.51 3.85
N VAL A 421 -19.46 -4.76 4.70
CA VAL A 421 -19.28 -5.38 6.01
C VAL A 421 -19.94 -6.73 6.00
N THR A 422 -19.19 -7.76 6.41
CA THR A 422 -19.73 -9.10 6.65
C THR A 422 -19.50 -9.46 8.12
N MET A 423 -20.59 -9.58 8.86
CA MET A 423 -20.56 -9.94 10.27
C MET A 423 -20.71 -11.45 10.44
N THR A 424 -19.82 -12.07 11.21
CA THR A 424 -19.90 -13.51 11.52
C THR A 424 -20.60 -13.79 12.86
N ALA A 425 -20.58 -12.82 13.76
CA ALA A 425 -21.22 -12.85 15.08
C ALA A 425 -21.29 -11.43 15.69
N GLY A 426 -21.79 -11.31 16.92
CA GLY A 426 -21.83 -10.06 17.69
C GLY A 426 -23.11 -9.26 17.47
N GLY A 427 -23.30 -8.21 18.29
CA GLY A 427 -24.48 -7.33 18.28
C GLY A 427 -24.13 -5.88 17.93
N ALA A 428 -23.05 -5.67 17.18
CA ALA A 428 -22.64 -4.36 16.72
C ALA A 428 -23.31 -4.01 15.36
N PRO A 429 -23.37 -2.73 14.98
CA PRO A 429 -23.83 -2.31 13.66
C PRO A 429 -22.80 -2.62 12.55
N CYS A 430 -23.21 -2.72 11.29
CA CYS A 430 -22.27 -2.73 10.17
C CYS A 430 -21.60 -1.35 10.03
N TYR A 431 -22.40 -0.29 10.00
CA TYR A 431 -21.96 1.09 9.89
C TYR A 431 -22.45 1.87 11.11
N TYR A 432 -21.52 2.41 11.88
CA TYR A 432 -21.80 3.24 13.06
C TYR A 432 -21.33 4.66 12.82
N VAL A 433 -22.23 5.62 12.94
CA VAL A 433 -21.93 7.05 12.82
C VAL A 433 -22.24 7.71 14.15
N THR A 434 -21.24 8.37 14.73
CA THR A 434 -21.36 9.13 15.97
C THR A 434 -20.47 10.36 15.95
N ASN A 435 -20.70 11.28 16.86
CA ASN A 435 -19.96 12.53 16.97
C ASN A 435 -19.76 12.93 18.45
N ALA A 436 -18.68 13.62 18.77
CA ALA A 436 -18.45 14.14 20.13
C ALA A 436 -19.30 15.38 20.43
N SER A 437 -19.41 15.71 21.73
CA SER A 437 -20.31 16.73 22.30
C SER A 437 -20.24 18.13 21.67
N SER A 438 -19.15 18.46 20.98
CA SER A 438 -18.83 19.79 20.43
C SER A 438 -18.49 19.77 18.93
N THR A 439 -18.99 18.76 18.22
CA THR A 439 -18.67 18.52 16.81
C THR A 439 -19.91 18.54 15.93
N THR A 440 -19.72 18.98 14.69
CA THR A 440 -20.72 18.89 13.62
C THR A 440 -20.22 17.93 12.57
N MET A 441 -20.99 16.88 12.26
CA MET A 441 -20.77 16.09 11.05
C MET A 441 -21.83 16.45 10.02
N GLN A 442 -21.42 16.81 8.81
CA GLN A 442 -22.31 17.30 7.76
C GLN A 442 -21.92 16.86 6.36
N ASP A 443 -22.85 16.87 5.42
CA ASP A 443 -22.57 16.64 3.99
C ASP A 443 -21.88 15.29 3.75
N ILE A 444 -22.44 14.22 4.32
CA ILE A 444 -21.90 12.85 4.21
C ILE A 444 -22.83 11.98 3.39
N GLU A 445 -22.30 11.39 2.33
CA GLU A 445 -23.02 10.44 1.48
C GLU A 445 -22.56 9.00 1.74
N PHE A 446 -23.50 8.12 2.05
CA PHE A 446 -23.32 6.67 2.11
C PHE A 446 -24.04 6.03 0.93
N SER A 447 -23.30 5.59 -0.09
CA SER A 447 -23.89 5.13 -1.36
C SER A 447 -23.49 3.70 -1.73
N GLY A 448 -24.46 2.84 -2.04
CA GLY A 448 -24.19 1.49 -2.56
C GLY A 448 -23.40 0.58 -1.60
N ASN A 449 -23.42 0.85 -0.29
CA ASN A 449 -22.70 0.01 0.67
C ASN A 449 -23.51 -1.24 1.01
N ASN A 450 -22.81 -2.31 1.36
CA ASN A 450 -23.40 -3.60 1.68
C ASN A 450 -23.13 -3.99 3.14
N CYS A 451 -24.16 -4.48 3.83
CA CYS A 451 -24.10 -5.04 5.16
C CYS A 451 -24.67 -6.46 5.13
N ILE A 452 -23.86 -7.44 5.50
CA ILE A 452 -24.26 -8.85 5.58
C ILE A 452 -24.12 -9.28 7.03
N GLY A 453 -25.25 -9.40 7.73
CA GLY A 453 -25.30 -9.88 9.11
C GLY A 453 -25.31 -11.40 9.24
N SER A 454 -25.15 -11.87 10.47
CA SER A 454 -25.36 -13.28 10.84
C SER A 454 -26.77 -13.56 11.35
N GLY A 455 -27.64 -12.54 11.43
CA GLY A 455 -28.99 -12.61 11.98
C GLY A 455 -29.02 -12.61 13.51
N THR A 456 -27.89 -12.32 14.16
CA THR A 456 -27.79 -12.30 15.62
C THR A 456 -28.51 -11.07 16.18
N SER A 457 -29.25 -11.25 17.27
CA SER A 457 -29.97 -10.16 17.95
C SER A 457 -29.03 -9.00 18.28
N GLY A 458 -29.48 -7.77 18.01
CA GLY A 458 -28.71 -6.54 18.21
C GLY A 458 -27.91 -6.08 17.00
N GLN A 459 -27.74 -6.90 15.95
CA GLN A 459 -27.11 -6.43 14.71
C GLN A 459 -27.98 -5.40 14.01
N ILE A 460 -27.31 -4.35 13.53
CA ILE A 460 -27.95 -3.22 12.84
C ILE A 460 -27.19 -3.00 11.53
N GLY A 461 -27.89 -2.65 10.44
CA GLY A 461 -27.24 -2.21 9.21
C GLY A 461 -26.49 -0.90 9.42
N PHE A 462 -27.25 0.18 9.58
CA PHE A 462 -26.74 1.52 9.84
C PHE A 462 -27.25 2.03 11.18
N GLN A 463 -26.35 2.52 12.02
CA GLN A 463 -26.68 3.13 13.28
C GLN A 463 -26.08 4.53 13.35
N VAL A 464 -26.94 5.53 13.54
CA VAL A 464 -26.60 6.95 13.62
C VAL A 464 -27.03 7.47 14.98
N VAL A 465 -26.08 7.91 15.79
CA VAL A 465 -26.29 8.33 17.18
C VAL A 465 -25.52 9.61 17.45
N ASN A 466 -26.12 10.55 18.18
CA ASN A 466 -25.49 11.83 18.48
C ASN A 466 -24.89 11.79 19.88
N GLY A 467 -23.57 11.95 19.96
CA GLY A 467 -22.87 12.24 21.21
C GLY A 467 -22.75 13.74 21.48
N GLY A 468 -23.21 14.62 20.57
CA GLY A 468 -23.02 16.06 20.66
C GLY A 468 -23.93 17.03 19.92
N THR A 469 -23.31 18.02 19.25
CA THR A 469 -24.01 19.25 18.81
C THR A 469 -24.86 19.06 17.56
N ALA A 470 -24.35 18.43 16.50
CA ALA A 470 -25.14 18.19 15.29
C ALA A 470 -24.59 17.07 14.40
N LEU A 471 -25.49 16.21 13.92
CA LEU A 471 -25.31 15.42 12.71
C LEU A 471 -26.31 16.00 11.70
N THR A 472 -25.87 16.52 10.56
CA THR A 472 -26.78 17.15 9.58
C THR A 472 -26.46 16.68 8.16
N ASP A 473 -27.41 16.81 7.25
CA ASP A 473 -27.20 16.62 5.80
C ASP A 473 -26.50 15.28 5.47
N MET A 474 -27.04 14.19 6.03
CA MET A 474 -26.58 12.83 5.76
C MET A 474 -27.49 12.16 4.74
N HIS A 475 -26.90 11.62 3.69
CA HIS A 475 -27.62 10.97 2.59
C HIS A 475 -27.22 9.50 2.48
N PHE A 476 -28.19 8.60 2.51
CA PHE A 476 -27.99 7.16 2.40
C PHE A 476 -28.65 6.66 1.11
N VAL A 477 -27.88 6.29 0.08
CA VAL A 477 -28.40 5.91 -1.24
C VAL A 477 -28.09 4.45 -1.57
N GLY A 478 -29.09 3.67 -1.97
CA GLY A 478 -28.86 2.36 -2.58
C GLY A 478 -28.12 1.35 -1.69
N ASN A 479 -28.19 1.49 -0.36
CA ASN A 479 -27.46 0.62 0.55
C ASN A 479 -28.20 -0.71 0.74
N ASP A 480 -27.47 -1.80 0.67
CA ASP A 480 -27.99 -3.18 0.77
C ASP A 480 -27.71 -3.75 2.17
N MET A 481 -28.77 -4.24 2.82
CA MET A 481 -28.70 -4.87 4.13
C MET A 481 -29.33 -6.25 4.07
N ARG A 482 -28.54 -7.27 4.41
CA ARG A 482 -28.93 -8.67 4.36
C ARG A 482 -28.74 -9.33 5.71
N ASN A 483 -29.76 -10.07 6.18
CA ASN A 483 -29.67 -10.90 7.38
C ASN A 483 -29.21 -10.14 8.64
N VAL A 484 -29.69 -8.91 8.80
CA VAL A 484 -29.60 -8.13 10.05
C VAL A 484 -31.00 -7.95 10.65
N PRO A 485 -31.19 -8.07 11.98
CA PRO A 485 -32.49 -7.83 12.59
C PRO A 485 -33.02 -6.41 12.34
N THR A 486 -32.16 -5.40 12.42
CA THR A 486 -32.54 -3.99 12.20
C THR A 486 -31.76 -3.40 11.02
N GLY A 487 -32.47 -2.68 10.15
CA GLY A 487 -31.87 -1.99 9.01
C GLY A 487 -31.20 -0.69 9.43
N PHE A 488 -31.98 0.40 9.50
CA PHE A 488 -31.55 1.70 9.99
C PHE A 488 -32.00 1.96 11.43
N THR A 489 -31.08 2.43 12.26
CA THR A 489 -31.36 3.02 13.57
C THR A 489 -30.84 4.44 13.59
N ILE A 490 -31.73 5.43 13.64
CA ILE A 490 -31.34 6.85 13.59
C ILE A 490 -31.95 7.55 14.78
N THR A 491 -31.13 7.80 15.80
CA THR A 491 -31.60 8.39 17.05
C THR A 491 -31.42 9.90 17.11
N SER A 492 -30.79 10.48 16.08
CA SER A 492 -30.35 11.86 16.12
C SER A 492 -29.97 12.41 14.74
N GLY A 493 -30.00 13.74 14.64
CA GLY A 493 -29.54 14.50 13.48
C GLY A 493 -30.67 15.28 12.82
N THR A 494 -30.32 16.05 11.78
CA THR A 494 -31.22 16.86 10.96
C THR A 494 -30.94 16.62 9.48
N SER A 495 -31.92 16.87 8.61
CA SER A 495 -31.75 16.71 7.16
C SER A 495 -31.20 15.33 6.76
N ILE A 496 -31.73 14.26 7.37
CA ILE A 496 -31.32 12.90 7.03
C ILE A 496 -32.22 12.37 5.93
N GLU A 497 -31.61 11.84 4.89
CA GLU A 497 -32.27 11.28 3.71
C GLU A 497 -31.86 9.83 3.47
N ILE A 498 -32.85 8.95 3.31
CA ILE A 498 -32.65 7.53 2.97
C ILE A 498 -33.34 7.23 1.64
N GLU A 499 -32.53 6.89 0.64
CA GLU A 499 -32.91 6.66 -0.75
C GLU A 499 -32.65 5.22 -1.21
N ASN A 500 -33.68 4.59 -1.76
CA ASN A 500 -33.63 3.26 -2.38
C ASN A 500 -32.89 2.20 -1.54
N PRO A 501 -33.16 2.04 -0.22
CA PRO A 501 -32.50 1.02 0.56
C PRO A 501 -32.98 -0.38 0.15
N HIS A 502 -32.07 -1.35 0.08
CA HIS A 502 -32.41 -2.74 -0.21
C HIS A 502 -32.33 -3.58 1.06
N PHE A 503 -33.43 -4.23 1.43
CA PHE A 503 -33.51 -5.09 2.61
C PHE A 503 -33.76 -6.54 2.20
N HIS A 504 -32.88 -7.43 2.64
CA HIS A 504 -33.05 -8.87 2.52
C HIS A 504 -33.11 -9.49 3.91
N THR A 505 -34.26 -10.09 4.25
CA THR A 505 -34.49 -10.76 5.54
C THR A 505 -34.28 -9.87 6.78
N VAL A 506 -34.52 -8.56 6.65
CA VAL A 506 -34.47 -7.60 7.76
C VAL A 506 -35.84 -7.51 8.42
N THR A 507 -35.91 -7.75 9.73
CA THR A 507 -37.18 -7.79 10.47
C THR A 507 -37.71 -6.40 10.84
N THR A 508 -36.80 -5.47 11.15
CA THR A 508 -37.10 -4.09 11.53
C THR A 508 -36.35 -3.16 10.59
N PRO A 509 -36.88 -2.84 9.40
CA PRO A 509 -36.15 -2.05 8.41
C PRO A 509 -35.72 -0.67 8.93
N TYR A 510 -36.54 -0.04 9.78
CA TYR A 510 -36.30 1.29 10.32
C TYR A 510 -36.62 1.36 11.82
N SER A 511 -35.83 2.15 12.56
CA SER A 511 -36.08 2.59 13.94
C SER A 511 -35.58 4.04 14.07
N LEU A 512 -36.48 5.02 13.93
CA LEU A 512 -36.14 6.42 13.73
C LEU A 512 -36.74 7.28 14.84
N SER A 513 -35.90 8.02 15.57
CA SER A 513 -36.35 9.01 16.56
C SER A 513 -36.13 10.47 16.14
N VAL A 514 -35.70 10.70 14.90
CA VAL A 514 -35.60 12.03 14.28
C VAL A 514 -36.31 12.08 12.94
N ALA A 515 -36.76 13.28 12.59
CA ALA A 515 -37.42 13.53 11.31
C ALA A 515 -36.48 13.16 10.16
N THR A 516 -36.90 12.18 9.36
CA THR A 516 -36.11 11.61 8.27
C THR A 516 -36.93 11.64 6.98
N PHE A 517 -36.29 11.92 5.84
CA PHE A 517 -36.89 11.76 4.53
C PHE A 517 -36.59 10.36 4.00
N ILE A 518 -37.63 9.61 3.64
CA ILE A 518 -37.49 8.24 3.13
C ILE A 518 -38.18 8.16 1.76
N HIS A 519 -37.42 7.72 0.76
CA HIS A 519 -37.97 7.39 -0.55
C HIS A 519 -37.35 6.12 -1.13
N ASP A 520 -38.21 5.22 -1.59
CA ASP A 520 -37.83 4.02 -2.33
C ASP A 520 -38.59 4.05 -3.66
N LEU A 521 -37.86 4.43 -4.69
CA LEU A 521 -38.33 4.56 -6.07
C LEU A 521 -38.15 3.26 -6.86
N GLU A 522 -37.26 2.36 -6.42
CA GLU A 522 -36.89 1.18 -7.19
C GLU A 522 -37.81 -0.01 -6.89
N THR A 523 -38.03 -0.33 -5.60
CA THR A 523 -38.96 -1.40 -5.23
C THR A 523 -40.37 -0.89 -4.97
N GLY A 524 -40.48 0.43 -4.76
CA GLY A 524 -41.71 1.08 -4.38
C GLY A 524 -42.03 0.80 -2.91
N MET A 525 -41.93 1.82 -2.06
CA MET A 525 -42.41 1.68 -0.69
C MET A 525 -43.93 1.49 -0.69
N THR A 526 -44.39 0.36 -0.16
CA THR A 526 -45.82 0.04 -0.10
C THR A 526 -46.41 0.29 1.28
N LEU A 527 -47.73 0.42 1.39
CA LEU A 527 -48.41 0.42 2.69
C LEU A 527 -48.08 -0.82 3.53
N ALA A 528 -47.89 -1.98 2.89
CA ALA A 528 -47.58 -3.24 3.55
C ALA A 528 -46.16 -3.26 4.15
N ASN A 529 -45.23 -2.53 3.53
CA ASN A 529 -43.82 -2.46 3.94
C ASN A 529 -43.46 -1.12 4.60
N ARG A 530 -44.46 -0.26 4.83
CA ARG A 530 -44.33 1.02 5.53
C ARG A 530 -43.86 0.76 6.97
N PRO A 531 -42.85 1.50 7.47
CA PRO A 531 -42.44 1.37 8.87
C PRO A 531 -43.59 1.68 9.82
N THR A 532 -43.61 1.03 10.98
CA THR A 532 -44.71 1.21 11.92
C THR A 532 -44.68 2.63 12.49
N ASP A 533 -45.85 3.11 12.91
CA ASP A 533 -46.02 4.43 13.52
C ASP A 533 -45.15 4.65 14.78
N ALA A 534 -44.71 3.58 15.44
CA ALA A 534 -43.82 3.62 16.58
C ALA A 534 -42.35 3.80 16.17
N ASP A 535 -42.01 3.48 14.93
CA ASP A 535 -40.65 3.47 14.40
C ASP A 535 -40.32 4.70 13.55
N VAL A 536 -41.27 5.62 13.38
CA VAL A 536 -41.14 6.84 12.57
C VAL A 536 -41.37 8.08 13.42
N ALA A 537 -40.37 8.95 13.50
CA ALA A 537 -40.46 10.19 14.26
C ALA A 537 -41.43 11.21 13.63
N ASN A 538 -42.00 12.08 14.47
CA ASN A 538 -42.75 13.25 14.00
C ASN A 538 -41.89 14.15 13.11
N GLY A 539 -42.46 14.62 12.01
CA GLY A 539 -41.81 15.42 10.98
C GLY A 539 -41.27 14.60 9.80
N SER A 540 -41.14 13.28 9.95
CA SER A 540 -40.68 12.40 8.86
C SER A 540 -41.65 12.41 7.70
N MET A 541 -41.11 12.25 6.49
CA MET A 541 -41.85 12.17 5.24
C MET A 541 -41.44 10.90 4.51
N ILE A 542 -42.43 10.17 4.03
CA ILE A 542 -42.27 8.86 3.39
C ILE A 542 -42.97 8.93 2.04
N TYR A 543 -42.25 8.60 0.96
CA TYR A 543 -42.88 8.39 -0.33
C TYR A 543 -43.43 6.96 -0.44
N LEU A 544 -44.75 6.81 -0.60
CA LEU A 544 -45.41 5.52 -0.76
C LEU A 544 -45.87 5.36 -2.21
N SER A 545 -45.31 4.39 -2.92
CA SER A 545 -45.59 4.10 -4.33
C SER A 545 -46.98 3.50 -4.60
N ASP A 546 -47.59 2.81 -3.64
CA ASP A 546 -48.78 1.98 -3.88
C ASP A 546 -50.00 2.31 -3.01
N SER A 547 -50.05 3.51 -2.39
CA SER A 547 -51.07 3.95 -1.41
C SER A 547 -52.51 4.01 -1.93
N THR A 548 -53.03 2.88 -2.40
CA THR A 548 -54.22 2.82 -3.22
C THR A 548 -55.45 2.44 -2.42
N ILE A 549 -55.37 1.87 -1.21
CA ILE A 549 -56.56 1.23 -0.60
C ILE A 549 -56.74 1.38 0.94
N ALA A 550 -55.89 2.07 1.71
CA ALA A 550 -56.18 2.24 3.17
C ALA A 550 -55.87 3.62 3.75
N ASN A 551 -56.82 4.11 4.57
CA ASN A 551 -56.82 5.35 5.34
C ASN A 551 -55.53 5.49 6.18
N PRO A 552 -54.79 6.62 6.10
CA PRO A 552 -55.23 7.93 5.60
C PRO A 552 -54.87 8.29 4.16
N CYS A 553 -54.13 7.45 3.42
CA CYS A 553 -53.58 7.83 2.11
C CYS A 553 -54.41 7.37 0.90
N ALA A 554 -55.64 6.91 1.10
CA ALA A 554 -56.46 6.34 0.03
C ALA A 554 -56.88 7.40 -1.01
N ALA A 555 -56.09 7.55 -2.07
CA ALA A 555 -56.46 8.26 -3.29
C ALA A 555 -56.11 7.41 -4.52
N ASN A 556 -56.83 7.61 -5.63
CA ASN A 556 -56.68 6.89 -6.91
C ASN A 556 -55.38 7.25 -7.68
N GLY A 557 -54.30 7.64 -6.98
CA GLY A 557 -53.05 8.16 -7.56
C GLY A 557 -51.88 7.17 -7.51
N SER A 558 -50.88 7.38 -8.37
CA SER A 558 -49.67 6.55 -8.53
C SER A 558 -48.57 6.82 -7.49
N GLY A 559 -48.95 7.20 -6.27
CA GLY A 559 -48.06 7.51 -5.16
C GLY A 559 -48.66 8.55 -4.21
N ALA A 560 -48.26 8.52 -2.94
CA ALA A 560 -48.65 9.49 -1.92
C ALA A 560 -47.45 9.85 -1.04
N ILE A 561 -47.37 11.09 -0.56
CA ILE A 561 -46.41 11.48 0.46
C ILE A 561 -47.09 11.34 1.82
N ASP A 562 -46.66 10.36 2.62
CA ASP A 562 -47.09 10.20 3.99
C ASP A 562 -46.19 11.01 4.95
N LYS A 563 -46.79 11.94 5.68
CA LYS A 563 -46.09 12.81 6.64
C LYS A 563 -46.58 12.55 8.06
N ARG A 564 -45.64 12.27 8.96
CA ARG A 564 -45.95 12.07 10.39
C ARG A 564 -46.06 13.42 11.09
N LEU A 565 -47.25 13.80 11.56
CA LEU A 565 -47.52 15.04 12.29
C LEU A 565 -48.17 14.74 13.65
N ASN A 566 -47.47 15.06 14.74
CA ASN A 566 -47.98 14.91 16.12
C ASN A 566 -48.58 13.52 16.43
N GLY A 567 -47.93 12.45 15.96
CA GLY A 567 -48.39 11.07 16.18
C GLY A 567 -49.51 10.62 15.24
N VAL A 568 -49.82 11.40 14.20
CA VAL A 568 -50.81 11.06 13.16
C VAL A 568 -50.15 11.10 11.79
N ASN A 569 -50.58 10.24 10.88
CA ASN A 569 -50.11 10.22 9.50
C ASN A 569 -51.02 11.09 8.65
N VAL A 570 -50.44 12.04 7.93
CA VAL A 570 -51.14 12.95 7.02
C VAL A 570 -50.58 12.74 5.63
N CYS A 571 -51.45 12.35 4.71
CA CYS A 571 -51.06 12.04 3.34
C CYS A 571 -51.36 13.22 2.42
N ASN A 572 -50.47 13.46 1.46
CA ASN A 572 -50.67 14.41 0.37
C ASN A 572 -50.51 13.71 -0.99
#